data_AF-A0A2C9LTG5-F1
#
_entry.id   AF-A0A2C9LTG5-F1
#
_cell.length_a   1.000
_cell.length_b   1.000
_cell.length_c   1.000
_cell.angle_alpha   90.00
_cell.angle_beta   90.00
_cell.angle_gamma   90.00
#
_symmetry.space_group_name_H-M   'P 1'
#
loop_
_entity.id
_entity.type
_entity.pdbx_description
1 polymer ?
#
loop_
_entity_poly.entity_id
_entity_poly.type
_entity_poly.pdbx_seq_one_letter_code
_entity_poly.pdbx_strand_id
1 'polypeptide(L)'
;MFREQRGDKRYLALVPGIWKEKSLQVTLPLYKYLTPEGERRVRIAKGRDLQSPEVKPAETHFRLKQQYPGYALVEARLKTGRTHQIRVHLAALGYPIIGDDKYGDFALNKSLATSRRLERMFLHAVSMRCKHPVSGDPLAIEAPLPDALASFLHAIESDKP
;
A
#
# COMPACT_ATOMS: atom_id res chain seq x y z
N MET A 1 -0.32 8.59 22.90
CA MET A 1 0.30 9.57 21.98
C MET A 1 -0.08 9.39 20.50
N PHE A 2 0.26 8.29 19.79
CA PHE A 2 -0.12 8.14 18.36
C PHE A 2 -1.61 7.86 18.06
N ARG A 3 -2.42 7.62 19.09
CA ARG A 3 -3.83 7.23 18.95
C ARG A 3 -4.75 8.42 18.62
N GLU A 4 -4.31 9.64 18.91
CA GLU A 4 -5.09 10.88 18.71
C GLU A 4 -4.49 11.79 17.63
N GLN A 5 -3.18 11.72 17.39
CA GLN A 5 -2.55 12.50 16.32
C GLN A 5 -2.73 11.78 14.97
N ARG A 6 -3.77 12.16 14.24
CA ARG A 6 -3.98 11.80 12.82
C ARG A 6 -2.93 12.49 11.95
N GLY A 7 -1.70 11.98 11.95
CA GLY A 7 -0.68 12.41 11.00
C GLY A 7 -1.11 12.11 9.56
N ASP A 8 -0.80 13.02 8.63
CA ASP A 8 -0.97 12.79 7.19
C ASP A 8 0.16 11.87 6.71
N LYS A 9 -0.14 10.60 6.46
CA LYS A 9 0.84 9.61 5.98
C LYS A 9 0.52 9.27 4.54
N ARG A 10 1.51 9.42 3.66
CA ARG A 10 1.38 9.13 2.24
C ARG A 10 2.41 8.11 1.82
N TYR A 11 1.96 7.20 0.98
CA TYR A 11 2.75 6.11 0.45
C TYR A 11 2.64 6.10 -1.06
N LEU A 12 3.67 5.62 -1.74
CA LEU A 12 3.61 5.24 -3.14
C LEU A 12 3.53 3.72 -3.22
N ALA A 13 2.64 3.22 -4.06
CA ALA A 13 2.53 1.81 -4.39
C ALA A 13 2.46 1.62 -5.91
N LEU A 14 3.13 0.59 -6.42
CA LEU A 14 3.00 0.20 -7.82
C LEU A 14 2.14 -1.06 -7.92
N VAL A 15 1.15 -1.01 -8.80
CA VAL A 15 0.16 -2.09 -9.00
C VAL A 15 0.12 -2.50 -10.48
N PRO A 16 -0.23 -3.76 -10.81
CA PRO A 16 -0.36 -4.20 -12.19
C PRO A 16 -1.63 -3.63 -12.85
N GLY A 17 -1.59 -3.54 -14.17
CA GLY A 17 -2.73 -3.18 -15.01
C GLY A 17 -2.95 -1.68 -15.20
N ILE A 18 -4.17 -1.36 -15.61
CA ILE A 18 -4.62 0.01 -15.90
C ILE A 18 -5.51 0.47 -14.75
N TRP A 19 -5.12 1.58 -14.12
CA TRP A 19 -5.91 2.19 -13.07
C TRP A 19 -6.94 3.15 -13.68
N LYS A 20 -8.23 2.90 -13.43
CA LYS A 20 -9.33 3.59 -14.15
C LYS A 20 -9.77 4.88 -13.46
N GLU A 21 -9.68 4.95 -12.14
CA GLU A 21 -10.24 6.02 -11.34
C GLU A 21 -9.19 7.09 -11.02
N LYS A 22 -9.47 8.38 -11.22
CA LYS A 22 -8.49 9.43 -10.83
C LYS A 22 -8.24 9.46 -9.32
N SER A 23 -9.27 9.16 -8.52
CA SER A 23 -9.23 9.09 -7.06
C SER A 23 -10.24 8.07 -6.57
N LEU A 24 -9.89 7.30 -5.54
CA LEU A 24 -10.73 6.24 -4.98
C LEU A 24 -10.60 6.19 -3.46
N GLN A 25 -11.74 6.19 -2.76
CA GLN A 25 -11.79 6.02 -1.31
C GLN A 25 -12.22 4.59 -0.97
N VAL A 26 -11.44 3.92 -0.12
CA VAL A 26 -11.72 2.55 0.34
C VAL A 26 -11.89 2.55 1.85
N THR A 27 -13.08 2.16 2.31
CA THR A 27 -13.46 2.11 3.74
C THR A 27 -13.67 0.68 4.25
N LEU A 28 -13.20 -0.32 3.50
CA LEU A 28 -13.43 -1.73 3.81
C LEU A 28 -12.76 -2.12 5.15
N PRO A 29 -13.50 -2.69 6.12
CA PRO A 29 -12.96 -3.06 7.41
C PRO A 29 -11.97 -4.22 7.31
N LEU A 30 -10.97 -4.25 8.19
CA LEU A 30 -9.93 -5.26 8.20
C LEU A 30 -10.07 -6.19 9.39
N TYR A 31 -9.99 -7.49 9.13
CA TYR A 31 -9.96 -8.55 10.12
C TYR A 31 -8.54 -9.11 10.24
N LYS A 32 -7.99 -9.08 11.44
CA LYS A 32 -6.69 -9.70 11.77
C LYS A 32 -6.91 -11.10 12.32
N TYR A 33 -6.13 -12.07 11.86
CA TYR A 33 -6.21 -13.46 12.31
C TYR A 33 -4.84 -14.16 12.26
N LEU A 34 -4.76 -15.33 12.88
CA LEU A 34 -3.61 -16.23 12.80
C LEU A 34 -3.94 -17.40 11.85
N THR A 35 -3.00 -17.79 11.00
CA THR A 35 -3.10 -19.05 10.24
C THR A 35 -2.90 -20.24 11.19
N PRO A 36 -3.24 -21.46 10.78
CA PRO A 36 -2.96 -22.67 11.57
C PRO A 36 -1.47 -22.82 11.93
N GLU A 37 -0.58 -22.31 11.09
CA GLU A 37 0.88 -22.30 11.27
C GLU A 37 1.37 -21.13 12.14
N GLY A 38 0.45 -20.31 12.69
CA GLY A 38 0.76 -19.18 13.55
C GLY A 38 1.14 -17.89 12.82
N GLU A 39 1.03 -17.82 11.49
CA GLU A 39 1.33 -16.60 10.74
C GLU A 39 0.24 -15.54 10.95
N ARG A 40 0.61 -14.30 11.25
CA ARG A 40 -0.35 -13.19 11.31
C ARG A 40 -0.75 -12.73 9.92
N ARG A 41 -2.04 -12.83 9.61
CA ARG A 41 -2.65 -12.36 8.37
C ARG A 41 -3.75 -11.33 8.65
N VAL A 42 -4.08 -10.59 7.59
CA VAL A 42 -5.13 -9.57 7.55
C VAL A 42 -5.91 -9.76 6.27
N ARG A 43 -7.24 -9.64 6.31
CA ARG A 43 -8.12 -9.68 5.15
C ARG A 43 -9.29 -8.71 5.31
N ILE A 44 -10.05 -8.48 4.25
CA ILE A 44 -11.32 -7.76 4.35
C ILE A 44 -12.28 -8.57 5.23
N ALA A 45 -12.85 -7.91 6.23
CA ALA A 45 -13.84 -8.52 7.11
C ALA A 45 -15.18 -8.67 6.37
N LYS A 46 -15.78 -9.86 6.44
CA LYS A 46 -17.06 -10.18 5.82
C LYS A 46 -17.84 -11.19 6.65
N GLY A 47 -19.17 -11.19 6.54
CA GLY A 47 -20.02 -12.15 7.25
C GLY A 47 -19.76 -12.15 8.76
N ARG A 48 -19.49 -13.34 9.34
CA ARG A 48 -19.26 -13.51 10.78
C ARG A 48 -18.06 -12.75 11.32
N ASP A 49 -17.08 -12.40 10.47
CA ASP A 49 -15.92 -11.63 10.91
C ASP A 49 -16.33 -10.33 11.57
N LEU A 50 -17.38 -9.67 11.05
CA LEU A 50 -17.82 -8.35 11.48
C LEU A 50 -18.23 -8.29 12.96
N GLN A 51 -18.47 -9.44 13.59
CA GLN A 51 -18.79 -9.56 15.02
C GLN A 51 -17.52 -9.74 15.89
N SER A 52 -16.36 -9.96 15.28
CA SER A 52 -15.11 -10.19 16.00
C SER A 52 -14.49 -8.89 16.51
N PRO A 53 -13.96 -8.87 17.75
CA PRO A 53 -13.23 -7.71 18.28
C PRO A 53 -11.94 -7.38 17.49
N GLU A 54 -11.42 -8.33 16.72
CA GLU A 54 -10.25 -8.16 15.87
C GLU A 54 -10.54 -7.39 14.57
N VAL A 55 -11.82 -7.15 14.25
CA VAL A 55 -12.20 -6.27 13.14
C VAL A 55 -11.97 -4.82 13.52
N LYS A 56 -11.28 -4.08 12.65
CA LYS A 56 -11.06 -2.64 12.81
C LYS A 56 -11.50 -1.89 11.54
N PRO A 57 -12.17 -0.73 11.69
CA PRO A 57 -12.42 0.14 10.57
C PRO A 57 -11.10 0.63 9.99
N ALA A 58 -11.04 0.69 8.67
CA ALA A 58 -9.87 1.10 7.91
C ALA A 58 -10.29 1.98 6.75
N GLU A 59 -9.57 3.07 6.53
CA GLU A 59 -9.84 4.02 5.46
C GLU A 59 -8.54 4.46 4.77
N THR A 60 -8.50 4.25 3.46
CA THR A 60 -7.39 4.62 2.56
C THR A 60 -7.93 5.40 1.38
N HIS A 61 -7.27 6.51 1.03
CA HIS A 61 -7.58 7.29 -0.16
C HIS A 61 -6.47 7.06 -1.18
N PHE A 62 -6.81 6.52 -2.35
CA PHE A 62 -5.89 6.29 -3.44
C PHE A 62 -6.04 7.37 -4.51
N ARG A 63 -4.92 7.78 -5.10
CA ARG A 63 -4.88 8.68 -6.25
C ARG A 63 -3.88 8.16 -7.27
N LEU A 64 -4.26 8.13 -8.54
CA LEU A 64 -3.33 7.83 -9.62
C LEU A 64 -2.27 8.93 -9.69
N LYS A 65 -0.99 8.54 -9.64
CA LYS A 65 0.15 9.45 -9.84
C LYS A 65 0.66 9.38 -11.26
N GLN A 66 0.84 8.18 -11.79
CA GLN A 66 1.31 7.96 -13.14
C GLN A 66 0.85 6.58 -13.64
N GLN A 67 0.42 6.53 -14.90
CA GLN A 67 0.14 5.28 -15.60
C GLN A 67 1.38 4.93 -16.44
N TYR A 68 1.78 3.66 -16.38
CA TYR A 68 2.85 3.06 -17.18
C TYR A 68 2.24 1.93 -18.05
N PRO A 69 2.98 1.44 -19.07
CA PRO A 69 2.59 0.23 -19.80
C PRO A 69 2.40 -0.95 -18.85
N GLY A 70 1.16 -1.41 -18.68
CA GLY A 70 0.84 -2.56 -17.82
C GLY A 70 0.96 -2.33 -16.31
N TYR A 71 1.22 -1.11 -15.83
CA TYR A 71 1.36 -0.80 -14.40
C TYR A 71 0.82 0.59 -14.05
N ALA A 72 0.40 0.79 -12.80
CA ALA A 72 -0.01 2.11 -12.30
C ALA A 72 0.69 2.43 -10.98
N LEU A 73 1.28 3.63 -10.90
CA LEU A 73 1.81 4.18 -9.66
C LEU A 73 0.72 4.98 -8.97
N VAL A 74 0.36 4.56 -7.76
CA VAL A 74 -0.70 5.16 -6.96
C VAL A 74 -0.15 5.73 -5.66
N GLU A 75 -0.65 6.90 -5.26
CA GLU A 75 -0.46 7.44 -3.92
C GLU A 75 -1.56 6.91 -3.02
N ALA A 76 -1.19 6.35 -1.88
CA ALA A 76 -2.09 5.93 -0.83
C ALA A 76 -1.95 6.86 0.38
N ARG A 77 -3.03 7.59 0.70
CA ARG A 77 -3.14 8.43 1.89
C ARG A 77 -3.93 7.70 2.97
N LEU A 78 -3.31 7.50 4.13
CA LEU A 78 -3.93 6.78 5.24
C LEU A 78 -4.73 7.70 6.16
N LYS A 79 -6.02 7.40 6.35
CA LYS A 79 -6.84 8.00 7.42
C LYS A 79 -6.77 7.18 8.71
N THR A 80 -6.51 5.88 8.57
CA THR A 80 -6.21 4.94 9.66
C THR A 80 -4.90 4.21 9.38
N GLY A 81 -4.21 3.73 10.42
CA GLY A 81 -2.96 2.98 10.28
C GLY A 81 -3.10 1.53 10.73
N ARG A 82 -3.89 0.70 10.04
CA ARG A 82 -4.04 -0.73 10.37
C ARG A 82 -2.94 -1.57 9.71
N THR A 83 -2.62 -2.71 10.32
CA THR A 83 -1.64 -3.65 9.77
C THR A 83 -2.03 -4.07 8.36
N HIS A 84 -1.07 -4.00 7.42
CA HIS A 84 -1.23 -4.35 6.01
C HIS A 84 -2.37 -3.62 5.26
N GLN A 85 -2.86 -2.49 5.78
CA GLN A 85 -4.05 -1.82 5.26
C GLN A 85 -4.00 -1.53 3.75
N ILE A 86 -2.93 -0.88 3.30
CA ILE A 86 -2.75 -0.53 1.87
C ILE A 86 -2.72 -1.80 1.02
N ARG A 87 -1.93 -2.79 1.45
CA ARG A 87 -1.74 -4.08 0.76
C ARG A 87 -3.07 -4.79 0.54
N VAL A 88 -3.86 -4.96 1.62
CA VAL A 88 -5.12 -5.67 1.58
C VAL A 88 -6.21 -4.89 0.85
N HIS A 89 -6.27 -3.56 1.01
CA HIS A 89 -7.21 -2.72 0.26
C HIS A 89 -6.94 -2.79 -1.25
N LEU A 90 -5.68 -2.63 -1.67
CA LEU A 90 -5.31 -2.71 -3.08
C LEU A 90 -5.56 -4.10 -3.67
N ALA A 91 -5.22 -5.17 -2.94
CA ALA A 91 -5.55 -6.54 -3.35
C ALA A 91 -7.07 -6.77 -3.47
N ALA A 92 -7.87 -6.23 -2.56
CA ALA A 92 -9.33 -6.33 -2.61
C ALA A 92 -9.95 -5.58 -3.79
N LEU A 93 -9.28 -4.55 -4.30
CA LEU A 93 -9.67 -3.84 -5.53
C LEU A 93 -9.23 -4.56 -6.81
N GLY A 94 -8.49 -5.67 -6.70
CA GLY A 94 -7.92 -6.37 -7.85
C GLY A 94 -6.59 -5.78 -8.35
N TYR A 95 -5.98 -4.87 -7.59
CA TYR A 95 -4.72 -4.20 -7.93
C TYR A 95 -3.64 -4.50 -6.86
N PRO A 96 -3.27 -5.77 -6.63
CA PRO A 96 -2.32 -6.09 -5.57
C PRO A 96 -0.95 -5.43 -5.81
N ILE A 97 -0.23 -5.09 -4.73
CA ILE A 97 1.07 -4.41 -4.85
C ILE A 97 2.10 -5.38 -5.45
N ILE A 98 2.89 -4.88 -6.41
CA ILE A 98 3.97 -5.65 -7.01
C ILE A 98 5.08 -5.91 -5.98
N GLY A 99 5.59 -7.14 -5.95
CA GLY A 99 6.59 -7.60 -4.98
C GLY A 99 6.01 -7.89 -3.59
N ASP A 100 4.68 -7.85 -3.42
CA ASP A 100 4.04 -8.23 -2.16
C ASP A 100 4.03 -9.77 -1.99
N ASP A 101 4.74 -10.25 -0.98
CA ASP A 101 4.95 -11.66 -0.66
C ASP A 101 3.78 -12.33 0.09
N LYS A 102 2.69 -11.62 0.36
CA LYS A 102 1.52 -12.15 1.08
C LYS A 102 0.21 -11.98 0.35
N TYR A 103 0.04 -10.84 -0.31
CA TYR A 103 -1.21 -10.43 -0.97
C TYR A 103 -0.99 -10.10 -2.45
N GLY A 104 0.25 -10.26 -2.94
CA GLY A 104 0.65 -10.02 -4.31
C GLY A 104 0.29 -11.15 -5.26
N ASP A 105 0.62 -10.94 -6.53
CA ASP A 105 0.68 -12.01 -7.52
C ASP A 105 2.07 -12.67 -7.45
N PHE A 106 2.13 -13.89 -6.91
CA PHE A 106 3.38 -14.62 -6.71
C PHE A 106 4.09 -14.97 -8.03
N ALA A 107 3.34 -15.26 -9.09
CA ALA A 107 3.90 -15.61 -10.38
C ALA A 107 4.53 -14.37 -11.04
N LEU A 108 3.80 -13.26 -11.03
CA LEU A 108 4.31 -11.97 -11.49
C LEU A 108 5.55 -11.53 -10.69
N ASN A 109 5.50 -11.63 -9.37
CA ASN A 109 6.62 -11.25 -8.50
C ASN A 109 7.88 -12.07 -8.82
N LYS A 110 7.75 -13.38 -9.00
CA LYS A 110 8.88 -14.26 -9.37
C LYS A 110 9.46 -13.89 -10.74
N SER A 111 8.60 -13.59 -11.70
CA SER A 111 9.00 -13.13 -13.04
C SER A 111 9.77 -11.81 -12.97
N LEU A 112 9.26 -10.83 -12.22
CA LEU A 112 9.88 -9.51 -12.10
C LEU A 112 11.17 -9.52 -11.28
N ALA A 113 11.28 -10.36 -10.25
CA ALA A 113 12.53 -10.56 -9.53
C ALA A 113 13.64 -11.07 -10.48
N THR A 114 13.29 -11.99 -11.39
CA THR A 114 14.25 -12.55 -12.34
C THR A 114 14.59 -11.61 -13.50
N SER A 115 13.57 -11.01 -14.11
CA SER A 115 13.69 -10.23 -15.36
C SER A 115 14.04 -8.75 -15.13
N ARG A 116 13.60 -8.17 -14.01
CA ARG A 116 13.71 -6.73 -13.72
C ARG A 116 14.36 -6.44 -12.36
N ARG A 117 14.86 -7.47 -11.65
CA ARG A 117 15.53 -7.37 -10.34
C ARG A 117 14.73 -6.65 -9.25
N LEU A 118 13.40 -6.73 -9.32
CA LEU A 118 12.53 -6.20 -8.27
C LEU A 118 12.34 -7.24 -7.17
N GLU A 119 13.21 -7.21 -6.17
CA GLU A 119 13.27 -8.20 -5.08
C GLU A 119 12.50 -7.79 -3.81
N ARG A 120 11.77 -6.66 -3.87
CA ARG A 120 11.03 -6.12 -2.74
C ARG A 120 9.65 -5.62 -3.17
N MET A 121 8.74 -5.56 -2.20
CA MET A 121 7.45 -4.91 -2.37
C MET A 121 7.62 -3.44 -2.75
N PHE A 122 6.95 -3.03 -3.82
CA PHE A 122 6.86 -1.64 -4.26
C PHE A 122 5.81 -0.90 -3.41
N LEU A 123 6.13 -0.70 -2.13
CA LEU A 123 5.38 0.13 -1.20
C LEU A 123 6.36 0.98 -0.41
N HIS A 124 6.28 2.30 -0.58
CA HIS A 124 7.23 3.25 0.00
C HIS A 124 6.51 4.36 0.76
N ALA A 125 6.90 4.61 2.01
CA ALA A 125 6.38 5.73 2.79
C ALA A 125 7.09 7.01 2.36
N VAL A 126 6.46 7.80 1.48
CA VAL A 126 7.09 8.98 0.88
C VAL A 126 7.04 10.22 1.78
N SER A 127 5.99 10.38 2.57
CA SER A 127 5.89 11.51 3.49
C SER A 127 5.03 11.23 4.71
N MET A 128 5.38 11.90 5.80
CA MET A 128 4.60 11.97 7.02
C MET A 128 4.55 13.41 7.52
N ARG A 129 3.36 13.90 7.81
CA ARG A 129 3.16 15.18 8.52
C ARG A 129 2.43 14.93 9.84
N CYS A 130 2.95 15.47 10.93
CA CYS A 130 2.31 15.41 12.24
C CYS A 130 2.68 16.64 13.07
N LYS A 131 2.20 16.71 14.32
CA LYS A 131 2.72 17.69 15.28
C LYS A 131 3.94 17.08 15.97
N HIS A 132 4.97 17.88 16.20
CA HIS A 132 6.11 17.47 17.00
C HIS A 132 5.61 17.16 18.44
N PRO A 133 5.97 16.00 19.05
CA PRO A 133 5.33 15.53 20.27
C PRO A 133 5.68 16.36 21.52
N VAL A 134 6.76 17.15 21.46
CA VAL A 134 7.20 18.00 22.57
C VAL A 134 6.79 19.45 22.34
N SER A 135 7.18 20.03 21.21
CA SER A 135 6.94 21.46 20.93
C SER A 135 5.54 21.76 20.35
N GLY A 136 4.87 20.76 19.77
CA GLY A 136 3.57 20.94 19.11
C GLY A 136 3.63 21.55 17.71
N ASP A 137 4.81 21.98 17.25
CA ASP A 137 5.03 22.58 15.95
C ASP A 137 4.73 21.60 14.79
N PRO A 138 4.37 22.11 13.60
CA PRO A 138 4.26 21.28 12.42
C PRO A 138 5.58 20.58 12.09
N LEU A 139 5.54 19.24 12.03
CA LEU A 139 6.65 18.40 11.60
C LEU A 139 6.29 17.75 10.25
N ALA A 140 7.17 17.91 9.26
CA ALA A 140 7.07 17.26 7.96
C ALA A 140 8.35 16.49 7.67
N ILE A 141 8.20 15.20 7.36
CA ILE A 141 9.30 14.31 7.00
C ILE A 141 8.98 13.75 5.62
N GLU A 142 9.97 13.80 4.73
CA GLU A 142 9.89 13.21 3.40
C GLU A 142 11.05 12.23 3.21
N ALA A 143 10.77 11.13 2.53
CA ALA A 143 11.76 10.11 2.22
C ALA A 143 11.79 9.89 0.70
N PRO A 144 12.90 10.17 0.01
CA PRO A 144 13.01 9.95 -1.42
C PRO A 144 12.77 8.48 -1.76
N LEU A 145 12.32 8.22 -2.98
CA LEU A 145 12.09 6.86 -3.45
C LEU A 145 13.44 6.12 -3.47
N PRO A 146 13.54 4.89 -2.90
CA PRO A 146 14.79 4.13 -2.93
C PRO A 146 15.24 3.83 -4.37
N ASP A 147 16.54 3.84 -4.62
CA ASP A 147 17.14 3.68 -5.96
C ASP A 147 16.64 2.44 -6.71
N ALA A 148 16.45 1.32 -6.01
CA ALA A 148 15.91 0.09 -6.58
C ALA A 148 14.49 0.28 -7.17
N LEU A 149 13.63 1.03 -6.48
CA LEU A 149 12.27 1.30 -6.94
C LEU A 149 12.27 2.37 -8.05
N ALA A 150 13.13 3.38 -7.94
CA ALA A 150 13.29 4.41 -8.97
C ALA A 150 13.80 3.82 -10.29
N SER A 151 14.81 2.95 -10.21
CA SER A 151 15.38 2.25 -11.37
C SER A 151 14.34 1.36 -12.05
N PHE A 152 13.50 0.68 -11.25
CA PHE A 152 12.40 -0.10 -11.79
C PHE A 152 11.38 0.76 -12.55
N LEU A 153 10.97 1.92 -11.99
CA LEU A 153 10.07 2.84 -12.68
C LEU A 153 10.66 3.33 -14.01
N HIS A 154 11.94 3.69 -14.03
CA HIS A 154 12.61 4.12 -15.25
C HIS A 154 12.64 3.02 -16.32
N ALA A 155 12.87 1.77 -15.90
CA ALA A 155 12.87 0.62 -16.80
C ALA A 155 11.49 0.39 -17.45
N ILE A 156 10.40 0.44 -16.66
CA ILE A 156 9.04 0.25 -17.20
C ILE A 156 8.52 1.47 -17.96
N GLU A 157 9.06 2.67 -17.71
CA GLU A 157 8.72 3.86 -18.48
C GLU A 157 9.27 3.82 -19.91
N SER A 158 10.41 3.15 -20.07
CA SER A 158 11.05 2.95 -21.37
C SER A 158 10.36 1.89 -22.22
N ASP A 159 9.45 1.09 -21.64
CA ASP A 159 8.59 0.14 -22.36
C ASP A 159 7.44 0.84 -23.12
N LYS A 160 7.53 2.17 -23.34
CA LYS A 160 6.61 2.92 -24.22
C LYS A 160 6.69 2.28 -25.62
N PRO A 161 5.54 2.02 -26.28
CA PRO A 161 5.52 1.48 -27.63
C PRO A 161 6.25 2.39 -28.63
#